data_AF-A0A318V6J5-F1
#
_entry.id   AF-A0A318V6J5-F1
#
_cell.length_a   1.000
_cell.length_b   1.000
_cell.length_c   1.000
_cell.angle_alpha   90.00
_cell.angle_beta   90.00
_cell.angle_gamma   90.00
#
_symmetry.space_group_name_H-M   'P 1'
#
loop_
_entity.id
_entity.type
_entity.pdbx_description
1 polymer ?
#
loop_
_entity_poly.entity_id
_entity_poly.type
_entity_poly.pdbx_seq_one_letter_code
_entity_poly.pdbx_strand_id
1 'polypeptide(L)'
;MSPQDVQSLAETLKIINEITASKPNEWLPVYAALGGAVAGAIASFFPTWIMEKRRDVNFSRQIENCLLAEIKALVEIIDHRGYLLAIEETVTYLRTQPEGVLCTLIVDVPPHYSRVYQDNCKNIGVIINGKASEIITFHQLIDAVVQDIKPDGAFSSGATLDTFEKMLKIFEEALSIGRSLTKTHNKSSQQDTSEAGASA
;
A
#
# COMPACT_ATOMS: atom_id res chain seq x y z
N MET A 1 58.98 8.09 41.47
CA MET A 1 59.19 7.11 40.39
C MET A 1 60.22 6.12 40.89
N SER A 2 59.86 4.85 41.06
CA SER A 2 60.82 3.88 41.57
C SER A 2 61.84 3.54 40.46
N PRO A 3 63.10 3.20 40.79
CA PRO A 3 64.09 2.80 39.80
C PRO A 3 63.65 1.63 38.90
N GLN A 4 62.72 0.80 39.40
CA GLN A 4 62.13 -0.34 38.68
C GLN A 4 61.14 0.12 37.59
N ASP A 5 60.41 1.21 37.82
CA ASP A 5 59.48 1.79 36.83
C ASP A 5 60.22 2.38 35.63
N VAL A 6 61.43 2.90 35.84
CA VAL A 6 62.26 3.49 34.78
C VAL A 6 62.89 2.40 33.91
N GLN A 7 63.27 1.27 34.50
CA GLN A 7 63.81 0.13 33.76
C GLN A 7 62.74 -0.58 32.93
N SER A 8 61.54 -0.78 33.49
CA SER A 8 60.44 -1.39 32.73
C SER A 8 59.98 -0.52 31.57
N LEU A 9 59.96 0.82 31.74
CA LEU A 9 59.72 1.77 30.65
C LEU A 9 60.80 1.68 29.57
N ALA A 10 62.08 1.59 29.94
CA ALA A 10 63.18 1.48 28.98
C ALA A 10 63.13 0.17 28.19
N GLU A 11 62.79 -0.95 28.84
CA GLU A 11 62.60 -2.24 28.16
C GLU A 11 61.38 -2.24 27.24
N THR A 12 60.27 -1.64 27.67
CA THR A 12 59.05 -1.52 26.85
C THR A 12 59.31 -0.69 25.60
N LEU A 13 60.04 0.42 25.73
CA LEU A 13 60.43 1.27 24.60
C LEU A 13 61.37 0.55 23.64
N LYS A 14 62.27 -0.30 24.14
CA LYS A 14 63.18 -1.08 23.32
C LYS A 14 62.44 -2.15 22.49
N ILE A 15 61.45 -2.81 23.09
CA ILE A 15 60.59 -3.79 22.41
C ILE A 15 59.75 -3.10 21.32
N ILE A 16 59.15 -1.94 21.62
CA ILE A 16 58.39 -1.17 20.62
C ILE A 16 59.29 -0.75 19.46
N ASN A 17 60.52 -0.34 19.75
CA ASN A 17 61.47 0.08 18.72
C ASN A 17 61.96 -1.10 17.87
N GLU A 18 62.16 -2.29 18.45
CA GLU A 18 62.52 -3.51 17.72
C GLU A 18 61.36 -4.02 16.83
N ILE A 19 60.12 -3.92 17.29
CA ILE A 19 58.92 -4.20 16.48
C ILE A 19 58.82 -3.21 15.31
N THR A 20 59.16 -1.94 15.55
CA THR A 20 59.09 -0.87 14.53
C THR A 20 60.30 -0.89 13.57
N ALA A 21 61.45 -1.43 13.99
CA ALA A 21 62.67 -1.55 13.18
C ALA A 21 62.68 -2.77 12.24
N SER A 22 61.67 -3.63 12.33
CA SER A 22 61.44 -4.70 11.35
C SER A 22 61.18 -4.08 9.98
N LYS A 23 62.00 -4.42 8.97
CA LYS A 23 61.90 -3.85 7.59
C LYS A 23 60.42 -3.76 7.16
N PRO A 24 59.91 -2.55 6.82
CA PRO A 24 58.52 -2.40 6.42
C PRO A 24 58.28 -3.26 5.17
N ASN A 25 57.33 -4.20 5.27
CA ASN A 25 56.98 -5.06 4.16
C ASN A 25 56.25 -4.21 3.13
N GLU A 26 56.90 -3.89 2.00
CA GLU A 26 56.41 -2.96 0.96
C GLU A 26 55.04 -3.36 0.38
N TRP A 27 54.63 -4.62 0.56
CA TRP A 27 53.34 -5.16 0.13
C TRP A 27 52.20 -4.92 1.13
N LEU A 28 52.49 -4.64 2.40
CA LEU A 28 51.46 -4.40 3.42
C LEU A 28 50.56 -3.19 3.08
N PRO A 29 51.10 -2.04 2.63
CA PRO A 29 50.27 -0.92 2.16
C PRO A 29 49.40 -1.27 0.95
N VAL A 30 49.91 -2.11 0.04
CA VAL A 30 49.17 -2.56 -1.16
C VAL A 30 48.00 -3.45 -0.76
N TYR A 31 48.21 -4.41 0.14
CA TYR A 31 47.13 -5.26 0.66
C TYR A 31 46.11 -4.46 1.47
N ALA A 32 46.56 -3.49 2.27
CA ALA A 32 45.67 -2.61 3.03
C ALA A 32 44.82 -1.72 2.10
N ALA A 33 45.42 -1.15 1.05
CA ALA A 33 44.70 -0.35 0.07
C ALA A 33 43.69 -1.19 -0.74
N LEU A 34 44.09 -2.38 -1.21
CA LEU A 34 43.21 -3.27 -1.96
C LEU A 34 42.07 -3.81 -1.08
N GLY A 35 42.40 -4.23 0.15
CA GLY A 35 41.42 -4.70 1.13
C GLY A 35 40.45 -3.61 1.56
N GLY A 36 40.95 -2.39 1.78
CA GLY A 36 40.13 -1.21 2.08
C GLY A 36 39.19 -0.84 0.94
N ALA A 37 39.64 -0.91 -0.32
CA ALA A 37 38.81 -0.65 -1.48
C ALA A 37 37.68 -1.69 -1.64
N VAL A 38 38.00 -2.98 -1.47
CA VAL A 38 36.99 -4.06 -1.53
C VAL A 38 36.00 -3.96 -0.38
N ALA A 39 36.48 -3.76 0.85
CA ALA A 39 35.62 -3.58 2.02
C ALA A 39 34.72 -2.35 1.88
N GLY A 40 35.27 -1.22 1.41
CA GLY A 40 34.51 0.00 1.14
C GLY A 40 33.43 -0.17 0.07
N ALA A 41 33.73 -0.90 -1.01
CA ALA A 41 32.75 -1.21 -2.06
C ALA A 41 31.60 -2.08 -1.54
N ILE A 42 31.90 -3.15 -0.79
CA ILE A 42 30.88 -4.03 -0.18
C ILE A 42 30.04 -3.25 0.83
N ALA A 43 30.68 -2.46 1.70
CA ALA A 43 30.02 -1.65 2.72
C ALA A 43 29.11 -0.57 2.12
N SER A 44 29.38 -0.11 0.89
CA SER A 44 28.53 0.86 0.19
C SER A 44 27.38 0.20 -0.60
N PHE A 45 27.63 -0.98 -1.17
CA PHE A 45 26.67 -1.67 -2.03
C PHE A 45 25.55 -2.36 -1.23
N PHE A 46 25.92 -3.11 -0.19
CA PHE A 46 24.97 -3.96 0.54
C PHE A 46 23.86 -3.18 1.27
N PRO A 47 24.16 -2.08 2.01
CA PRO A 47 23.12 -1.28 2.65
C PRO A 47 22.18 -0.62 1.62
N THR A 48 22.73 -0.14 0.50
CA THR A 48 21.96 0.49 -0.57
C THR A 48 20.95 -0.49 -1.17
N TRP A 49 21.39 -1.71 -1.48
CA TRP A 49 20.51 -2.75 -2.02
C TRP A 49 19.40 -3.15 -1.04
N ILE A 50 19.73 -3.31 0.25
CA ILE A 50 18.73 -3.62 1.29
C ILE A 50 17.72 -2.47 1.43
N MET A 51 18.19 -1.23 1.44
CA MET A 51 17.35 -0.05 1.59
C MET A 51 16.39 0.10 0.41
N GLU A 52 16.86 -0.13 -0.82
CA GLU A 52 16.05 -0.09 -2.03
C GLU A 52 14.96 -1.16 -2.00
N LYS A 53 15.30 -2.41 -1.66
CA LYS A 53 14.32 -3.49 -1.55
C LYS A 53 13.26 -3.23 -0.48
N ARG A 54 13.67 -2.64 0.66
CA ARG A 54 12.72 -2.21 1.70
C ARG A 54 11.83 -1.06 1.24
N ARG A 55 12.38 -0.12 0.47
CA ARG A 55 11.63 0.99 -0.09
C ARG A 55 10.52 0.50 -1.02
N ASP A 56 10.80 -0.48 -1.86
CA ASP A 56 9.79 -1.02 -2.79
C ASP A 56 8.63 -1.71 -2.06
N VAL A 57 8.94 -2.50 -1.04
CA VAL A 57 7.92 -3.15 -0.19
C VAL A 57 7.09 -2.11 0.56
N ASN A 58 7.74 -1.10 1.14
CA ASN A 58 7.04 -0.04 1.85
C ASN A 58 6.17 0.79 0.91
N PHE A 59 6.66 1.07 -0.30
CA PHE A 59 5.90 1.79 -1.32
C PHE A 59 4.66 1.00 -1.73
N SER A 60 4.81 -0.29 -2.03
CA SER A 60 3.68 -1.20 -2.32
C SER A 60 2.61 -1.16 -1.22
N ARG A 61 3.02 -1.32 0.04
CA ARG A 61 2.12 -1.27 1.21
C ARG A 61 1.43 0.08 1.37
N GLN A 62 2.15 1.19 1.14
CA GLN A 62 1.58 2.53 1.22
C GLN A 62 0.47 2.73 0.18
N ILE A 63 0.73 2.35 -1.08
CA ILE A 63 -0.26 2.43 -2.15
C ILE A 63 -1.47 1.56 -1.82
N GLU A 64 -1.26 0.31 -1.42
CA GLU A 64 -2.34 -0.60 -1.03
C GLU A 64 -3.20 -0.01 0.09
N ASN A 65 -2.58 0.46 1.18
CA ASN A 65 -3.30 1.01 2.33
C ASN A 65 -4.13 2.25 1.98
N CYS A 66 -3.58 3.16 1.18
CA CYS A 66 -4.30 4.35 0.75
C CYS A 66 -5.55 4.00 -0.08
N LEU A 67 -5.43 3.04 -1.01
CA LEU A 67 -6.56 2.60 -1.84
C LEU A 67 -7.62 1.89 -1.01
N LEU A 68 -7.22 1.01 -0.09
CA LEU A 68 -8.15 0.30 0.78
C LEU A 68 -8.87 1.25 1.74
N ALA A 69 -8.20 2.31 2.20
CA ALA A 69 -8.82 3.35 3.00
C ALA A 69 -9.89 4.13 2.22
N GLU A 70 -9.64 4.47 0.95
CA GLU A 70 -10.64 5.10 0.08
C GLU A 70 -11.84 4.18 -0.16
N ILE A 71 -11.61 2.91 -0.52
CA ILE A 71 -12.68 1.92 -0.70
C ILE A 71 -13.52 1.80 0.58
N LYS A 72 -12.88 1.71 1.74
CA LYS A 72 -13.57 1.64 3.03
C LYS A 72 -14.45 2.87 3.25
N ALA A 73 -13.92 4.07 3.02
CA ALA A 73 -14.68 5.30 3.17
C ALA A 73 -15.88 5.36 2.21
N LEU A 74 -15.71 4.93 0.96
CA LEU A 74 -16.81 4.87 -0.01
C LEU A 74 -17.91 3.90 0.43
N VAL A 75 -17.55 2.68 0.86
CA VAL A 75 -18.51 1.69 1.36
C VAL A 75 -19.24 2.22 2.59
N GLU A 76 -18.54 2.82 3.56
CA GLU A 76 -19.16 3.42 4.74
C GLU A 76 -20.13 4.55 4.38
N ILE A 77 -19.78 5.44 3.44
CA ILE A 77 -20.67 6.50 2.98
C ILE A 77 -21.93 5.92 2.31
N ILE A 78 -21.77 4.92 1.46
CA ILE A 78 -22.88 4.25 0.77
C ILE A 78 -23.84 3.61 1.77
N ASP A 79 -23.28 2.90 2.77
CA ASP A 79 -24.05 2.25 3.82
C ASP A 79 -24.77 3.28 4.70
N HIS A 80 -24.08 4.34 5.12
CA HIS A 80 -24.67 5.40 5.96
C HIS A 80 -25.77 6.19 5.26
N ARG A 81 -25.65 6.41 3.95
CA ARG A 81 -26.67 7.11 3.16
C ARG A 81 -27.79 6.19 2.68
N GLY A 82 -27.67 4.89 2.86
CA GLY A 82 -28.70 3.92 2.48
C GLY A 82 -28.93 3.82 0.98
N TYR A 83 -27.91 4.07 0.14
CA TYR A 83 -28.10 4.10 -1.31
C TYR A 83 -28.51 2.75 -1.89
N LEU A 84 -27.90 1.66 -1.40
CA LEU A 84 -28.27 0.32 -1.83
C LEU A 84 -29.74 0.01 -1.46
N LEU A 85 -30.11 0.31 -0.21
CA LEU A 85 -31.47 0.11 0.30
C LEU A 85 -32.50 0.88 -0.53
N ALA A 86 -32.22 2.15 -0.88
CA ALA A 86 -33.11 2.96 -1.71
C ALA A 86 -33.35 2.33 -3.10
N ILE A 87 -32.31 1.72 -3.68
CA ILE A 87 -32.43 1.00 -4.97
C ILE A 87 -33.23 -0.28 -4.80
N GLU A 88 -32.99 -1.06 -3.74
CA GLU A 88 -33.76 -2.27 -3.41
C GLU A 88 -35.25 -1.98 -3.20
N GLU A 89 -35.57 -0.91 -2.46
CA GLU A 89 -36.94 -0.44 -2.24
C GLU A 89 -37.60 -0.02 -3.55
N THR A 90 -36.85 0.66 -4.43
CA THR A 90 -37.35 1.09 -5.74
C THR A 90 -37.64 -0.12 -6.66
N VAL A 91 -36.76 -1.12 -6.68
CA VAL A 91 -37.00 -2.39 -7.41
C VAL A 91 -38.25 -3.08 -6.86
N THR A 92 -38.38 -3.15 -5.54
CA THR A 92 -39.54 -3.78 -4.89
C THR A 92 -40.83 -3.04 -5.23
N TYR A 93 -40.81 -1.70 -5.20
CA TYR A 93 -41.94 -0.88 -5.62
C TYR A 93 -42.31 -1.15 -7.08
N LEU A 94 -41.36 -1.06 -8.02
CA LEU A 94 -41.61 -1.24 -9.45
C LEU A 94 -42.16 -2.63 -9.80
N ARG A 95 -41.80 -3.69 -9.06
CA ARG A 95 -42.37 -5.04 -9.24
C ARG A 95 -43.87 -5.12 -8.92
N THR A 96 -44.37 -4.24 -8.07
CA THR A 96 -45.81 -4.18 -7.73
C THR A 96 -46.62 -3.32 -8.69
N GLN A 97 -45.95 -2.58 -9.56
CA GLN A 97 -46.58 -1.67 -10.50
C GLN A 97 -46.84 -2.33 -11.86
N PRO A 98 -47.81 -1.82 -12.63
CA PRO A 98 -48.00 -2.21 -14.03
C PRO A 98 -46.72 -1.99 -14.85
N GLU A 99 -46.57 -2.79 -15.91
CA GLU A 99 -45.44 -2.66 -16.84
C GLU A 99 -45.42 -1.26 -17.49
N GLY A 100 -44.22 -0.66 -17.59
CA GLY A 100 -44.03 0.67 -18.19
C GLY A 100 -43.98 1.84 -17.20
N VAL A 101 -44.15 1.61 -15.89
CA VAL A 101 -43.86 2.64 -14.89
C VAL A 101 -42.37 2.98 -14.88
N LEU A 102 -42.07 4.28 -14.90
CA LEU A 102 -40.71 4.81 -14.88
C LEU A 102 -40.44 5.51 -13.54
N CYS A 103 -39.28 5.25 -12.96
CA CYS A 103 -38.79 5.94 -11.77
C CYS A 103 -37.48 6.67 -12.06
N THR A 104 -37.29 7.84 -11.45
CA THR A 104 -36.04 8.58 -11.56
C THR A 104 -35.18 8.36 -10.32
N LEU A 105 -33.87 8.32 -10.52
CA LEU A 105 -32.87 8.33 -9.45
C LEU A 105 -31.76 9.28 -9.87
N ILE A 106 -31.53 10.32 -9.07
CA ILE A 106 -30.49 11.32 -9.34
C ILE A 106 -29.72 11.54 -8.06
N VAL A 107 -28.40 11.38 -8.14
CA VAL A 107 -27.48 11.62 -7.03
C VAL A 107 -26.35 12.52 -7.54
N ASP A 108 -26.15 13.64 -6.84
CA ASP A 108 -24.99 14.50 -7.09
C ASP A 108 -23.75 13.92 -6.41
N VAL A 109 -22.91 13.25 -7.21
CA VAL A 109 -21.66 12.63 -6.77
C VAL A 109 -20.50 13.58 -7.07
N PRO A 110 -19.70 13.99 -6.06
CA PRO A 110 -18.57 14.89 -6.29
C PRO A 110 -17.58 14.29 -7.30
N PRO A 111 -17.05 15.05 -8.27
CA PRO A 111 -16.14 14.53 -9.30
C PRO A 111 -14.86 13.87 -8.78
N HIS A 112 -14.51 14.13 -7.51
CA HIS A 112 -13.27 13.71 -6.86
C HIS A 112 -13.50 12.59 -5.82
N TYR A 113 -14.59 11.84 -5.90
CA TYR A 113 -14.88 10.76 -4.94
C TYR A 113 -13.84 9.62 -4.95
N SER A 114 -13.15 9.40 -6.08
CA SER A 114 -12.12 8.37 -6.27
C SER A 114 -10.72 8.96 -6.47
N ARG A 115 -10.44 10.10 -5.83
CA ARG A 115 -9.20 10.86 -6.05
C ARG A 115 -7.94 10.07 -5.70
N VAL A 116 -7.95 9.29 -4.62
CA VAL A 116 -6.79 8.49 -4.21
C VAL A 116 -6.52 7.39 -5.23
N TYR A 117 -7.55 6.73 -5.74
CA TYR A 117 -7.43 5.77 -6.83
C TYR A 117 -6.88 6.41 -8.10
N GLN A 118 -7.43 7.54 -8.54
CA GLN A 118 -6.96 8.24 -9.75
C GLN A 118 -5.47 8.64 -9.63
N ASP A 119 -5.07 9.20 -8.49
CA ASP A 119 -3.69 9.66 -8.25
C ASP A 119 -2.69 8.49 -8.22
N ASN A 120 -3.14 7.28 -7.86
CA ASN A 120 -2.29 6.10 -7.68
C ASN A 120 -2.47 5.01 -8.75
N CYS A 121 -3.40 5.16 -9.70
CA CYS A 121 -3.71 4.15 -10.72
C CYS A 121 -2.47 3.74 -11.53
N LYS A 122 -1.58 4.70 -11.87
CA LYS A 122 -0.30 4.43 -12.56
C LYS A 122 0.65 3.51 -11.79
N ASN A 123 0.49 3.43 -10.46
CA ASN A 123 1.32 2.64 -9.57
C ASN A 123 0.62 1.34 -9.13
N ILE A 124 -0.61 1.06 -9.58
CA ILE A 124 -1.41 -0.06 -9.05
C ILE A 124 -0.74 -1.43 -9.25
N GLY A 125 0.12 -1.55 -10.27
CA GLY A 125 0.91 -2.75 -10.54
C GLY A 125 1.94 -3.09 -9.47
N VAL A 126 2.26 -2.18 -8.53
CA VAL A 126 3.16 -2.48 -7.42
C VAL A 126 2.47 -3.26 -6.28
N ILE A 127 1.14 -3.34 -6.27
CA ILE A 127 0.38 -4.05 -5.24
C ILE A 127 0.50 -5.56 -5.46
N ILE A 128 0.92 -6.26 -4.43
CA ILE A 128 1.17 -7.70 -4.46
C ILE A 128 -0.13 -8.46 -4.18
N ASN A 129 -0.25 -9.72 -4.63
CA ASN A 129 -1.31 -10.68 -4.26
C ASN A 129 -2.68 -10.52 -4.94
N GLY A 130 -2.75 -10.02 -6.18
CA GLY A 130 -4.00 -10.02 -6.96
C GLY A 130 -5.07 -9.01 -6.52
N LYS A 131 -4.91 -8.37 -5.35
CA LYS A 131 -5.79 -7.29 -4.85
C LYS A 131 -5.91 -6.12 -5.82
N ALA A 132 -4.89 -5.86 -6.64
CA ALA A 132 -4.93 -4.85 -7.68
C ALA A 132 -6.15 -5.01 -8.61
N SER A 133 -6.45 -6.24 -9.02
CA SER A 133 -7.59 -6.51 -9.90
C SER A 133 -8.91 -6.21 -9.20
N GLU A 134 -9.07 -6.62 -7.94
CA GLU A 134 -10.28 -6.37 -7.15
C GLU A 134 -10.49 -4.87 -6.90
N ILE A 135 -9.42 -4.12 -6.61
CA ILE A 135 -9.46 -2.66 -6.44
C ILE A 135 -9.91 -1.98 -7.74
N ILE A 136 -9.38 -2.40 -8.89
CA ILE A 136 -9.78 -1.86 -10.19
C ILE A 136 -11.25 -2.18 -10.45
N THR A 137 -11.65 -3.45 -10.30
CA THR A 137 -13.04 -3.89 -10.51
C THR A 137 -14.00 -3.11 -9.63
N PHE A 138 -13.70 -2.93 -8.34
CA PHE A 138 -14.51 -2.12 -7.44
C PHE A 138 -14.74 -0.71 -8.00
N HIS A 139 -13.66 0.00 -8.36
CA HIS A 139 -13.78 1.38 -8.86
C HIS A 139 -14.52 1.43 -10.20
N GLN A 140 -14.29 0.49 -11.11
CA GLN A 140 -15.02 0.47 -12.39
C GLN A 140 -16.52 0.21 -12.22
N LEU A 141 -16.92 -0.67 -11.30
CA LEU A 141 -18.33 -0.90 -11.01
C LEU A 141 -18.98 0.32 -10.35
N ILE A 142 -18.29 0.98 -9.42
CA ILE A 142 -18.77 2.24 -8.84
C ILE A 142 -18.87 3.34 -9.89
N ASP A 143 -17.87 3.48 -10.77
CA ASP A 143 -17.88 4.46 -11.86
C ASP A 143 -19.09 4.25 -12.79
N ALA A 144 -19.43 2.99 -13.11
CA ALA A 144 -20.62 2.66 -13.89
C ALA A 144 -21.92 3.11 -13.20
N VAL A 145 -22.07 2.81 -11.90
CA VAL A 145 -23.22 3.24 -11.10
C VAL A 145 -23.30 4.77 -11.05
N VAL A 146 -22.18 5.46 -10.81
CA VAL A 146 -22.12 6.94 -10.76
C VAL A 146 -22.51 7.55 -12.11
N GLN A 147 -22.07 6.97 -13.23
CA GLN A 147 -22.43 7.45 -14.57
C GLN A 147 -23.93 7.31 -14.86
N ASP A 148 -24.57 6.28 -14.30
CA ASP A 148 -25.99 6.03 -14.49
C ASP A 148 -26.88 6.98 -13.66
N ILE A 149 -26.46 7.32 -12.43
CA ILE A 149 -27.27 8.10 -11.47
C ILE A 149 -26.93 9.59 -11.40
N LYS A 150 -25.85 10.04 -12.04
CA LYS A 150 -25.50 11.47 -12.07
C LYS A 150 -26.61 12.31 -12.74
N PRO A 151 -26.61 13.65 -12.53
CA PRO A 151 -27.39 14.55 -13.36
C PRO A 151 -27.15 14.25 -14.85
N ASP A 152 -28.24 14.20 -15.63
CA ASP A 152 -28.25 13.82 -17.05
C ASP A 152 -27.79 12.38 -17.36
N GLY A 153 -27.71 11.51 -16.34
CA GLY A 153 -27.44 10.07 -16.47
C GLY A 153 -28.65 9.26 -16.94
N ALA A 154 -28.46 7.95 -17.10
CA ALA A 154 -29.49 7.04 -17.61
C ALA A 154 -30.78 7.04 -16.78
N PHE A 155 -30.69 7.33 -15.48
CA PHE A 155 -31.83 7.37 -14.57
C PHE A 155 -32.51 8.73 -14.47
N SER A 156 -31.95 9.78 -15.09
CA SER A 156 -32.47 11.15 -14.99
C SER A 156 -33.79 11.35 -15.76
N SER A 157 -33.96 10.66 -16.89
CA SER A 157 -35.17 10.71 -17.73
C SER A 157 -36.24 9.68 -17.35
N GLY A 158 -36.01 8.90 -16.28
CA GLY A 158 -36.84 7.78 -15.87
C GLY A 158 -36.32 6.45 -16.41
N ALA A 159 -36.19 5.49 -15.51
CA ALA A 159 -35.66 4.15 -15.78
C ALA A 159 -36.72 3.08 -15.49
N THR A 160 -36.64 1.97 -16.21
CA THR A 160 -37.55 0.83 -16.07
C THR A 160 -37.09 -0.11 -14.95
N LEU A 161 -37.96 -1.05 -14.57
CA LEU A 161 -37.61 -2.12 -13.63
C LEU A 161 -36.33 -2.87 -14.04
N ASP A 162 -36.19 -3.25 -15.31
CA ASP A 162 -35.00 -3.97 -15.81
C ASP A 162 -33.72 -3.16 -15.62
N THR A 163 -33.77 -1.84 -15.84
CA THR A 163 -32.62 -0.96 -15.62
C THR A 163 -32.24 -0.90 -14.14
N PHE A 164 -33.22 -0.76 -13.24
CA PHE A 164 -32.99 -0.78 -11.79
C PHE A 164 -32.44 -2.13 -11.32
N GLU A 165 -32.93 -3.26 -11.83
CA GLU A 165 -32.44 -4.59 -11.46
C GLU A 165 -30.99 -4.84 -11.93
N LYS A 166 -30.61 -4.32 -13.10
CA LYS A 166 -29.23 -4.38 -13.59
C LYS A 166 -28.30 -3.52 -12.74
N MET A 167 -28.70 -2.28 -12.44
CA MET A 167 -27.93 -1.39 -11.57
C MET A 167 -27.77 -1.98 -10.16
N LEU A 168 -28.83 -2.57 -9.60
CA LEU A 168 -28.78 -3.22 -8.29
C LEU A 168 -27.70 -4.32 -8.27
N LYS A 169 -27.68 -5.21 -9.27
CA LYS A 169 -26.66 -6.27 -9.37
C LYS A 169 -25.24 -5.72 -9.44
N ILE A 170 -25.00 -4.72 -10.28
CA ILE A 170 -23.69 -4.07 -10.42
C ILE A 170 -23.27 -3.46 -9.08
N PHE A 171 -24.20 -2.80 -8.39
CA PHE A 171 -23.90 -2.10 -7.15
C PHE A 171 -23.67 -3.07 -5.97
N GLU A 172 -24.45 -4.14 -5.89
CA GLU A 172 -24.24 -5.24 -4.94
C GLU A 172 -22.88 -5.90 -5.14
N GLU A 173 -22.49 -6.17 -6.40
CA GLU A 173 -21.18 -6.74 -6.73
C GLU A 173 -20.05 -5.81 -6.29
N ALA A 174 -20.15 -4.51 -6.60
CA ALA A 174 -19.18 -3.51 -6.15
C ALA A 174 -19.04 -3.53 -4.62
N LEU A 175 -20.15 -3.47 -3.89
CA LEU A 175 -20.14 -3.46 -2.43
C LEU A 175 -19.62 -4.78 -1.83
N SER A 176 -19.91 -5.92 -2.46
CA SER A 176 -19.37 -7.21 -2.07
C SER A 176 -17.84 -7.23 -2.15
N ILE A 177 -17.29 -6.78 -3.28
CA ILE A 177 -15.83 -6.67 -3.49
C ILE A 177 -15.22 -5.70 -2.47
N GLY A 178 -15.78 -4.50 -2.32
CA GLY A 178 -15.28 -3.49 -1.38
C GLY A 178 -15.26 -3.99 0.08
N ARG A 179 -16.31 -4.71 0.50
CA ARG A 179 -16.38 -5.33 1.84
C ARG A 179 -15.38 -6.49 2.00
N SER A 180 -15.13 -7.27 0.95
CA SER A 180 -14.13 -8.34 0.97
C SER A 180 -12.71 -7.80 1.14
N LEU A 181 -12.36 -6.77 0.35
CA LEU A 181 -11.07 -6.08 0.38
C LEU A 181 -10.76 -5.51 1.77
N THR A 182 -11.75 -4.85 2.39
CA THR A 182 -11.60 -4.20 3.70
C THR A 182 -11.58 -5.19 4.87
N LYS A 183 -12.32 -6.30 4.79
CA LYS A 183 -12.24 -7.38 5.80
C LYS A 183 -10.88 -8.08 5.81
N THR A 184 -10.32 -8.32 4.63
CA THR A 184 -9.02 -9.00 4.48
C THR A 184 -7.88 -8.14 5.04
N HIS A 185 -7.94 -6.82 4.85
CA HIS A 185 -6.96 -5.86 5.39
C HIS A 185 -6.90 -5.81 6.91
N ASN A 186 -8.05 -5.88 7.59
CA ASN A 186 -8.10 -5.88 9.05
C ASN A 186 -7.44 -7.12 9.66
N LYS A 187 -7.48 -8.27 8.97
CA LYS A 187 -6.80 -9.50 9.43
C LYS A 187 -5.29 -9.45 9.25
N SER A 188 -4.79 -8.92 8.12
CA SER A 188 -3.34 -8.81 7.89
C SER A 188 -2.68 -7.77 8.81
N SER A 189 -3.37 -6.67 9.12
CA SER A 189 -2.85 -5.61 10.00
C SER A 189 -2.74 -6.05 11.47
N GLN A 190 -3.54 -7.04 11.90
CA GLN A 190 -3.46 -7.64 13.24
C GLN A 190 -2.36 -8.69 13.37
N GLN A 191 -1.91 -9.27 12.26
CA GLN A 191 -0.85 -10.30 12.26
C GLN A 191 0.55 -9.66 12.27
N ASP A 192 0.75 -8.57 11.52
CA ASP A 192 2.02 -7.81 11.51
C ASP A 192 2.35 -7.14 12.86
N THR A 193 1.33 -6.80 13.66
CA THR A 193 1.51 -6.21 15.00
C THR A 193 1.86 -7.25 16.07
N SER A 194 1.52 -8.53 15.86
CA SER A 194 1.87 -9.63 16.76
C SER A 194 3.33 -10.07 16.63
N GLU A 195 3.94 -9.96 15.44
CA GLU A 195 5.34 -10.36 15.21
C GLU A 195 6.33 -9.27 15.63
N ALA A 196 5.96 -7.99 15.50
CA ALA A 196 6.79 -6.87 15.97
C ALA A 196 6.92 -6.78 17.51
N GLY A 197 5.98 -7.38 18.25
CA GLY A 197 5.99 -7.42 19.73
C GLY A 197 6.77 -8.61 20.33
N ALA A 198 7.21 -9.57 19.52
CA ALA A 198 7.89 -10.79 19.99
C ALA A 198 9.44 -10.71 19.90
N SER A 199 9.99 -9.58 19.44
CA SER A 199 11.43 -9.34 19.30
C SER A 199 11.96 -8.18 20.17
N ALA A 200 11.26 -7.84 21.25
CA ALA A 200 11.68 -6.85 22.24
C ALA A 200 11.97 -7.52 23.59
#